data_AF-A0A1G2CD90-F1
#
_entry.id   AF-A0A1G2CD90-F1
#
_cell.length_a   1.000
_cell.length_b   1.000
_cell.length_c   1.000
_cell.angle_alpha   90.00
_cell.angle_beta   90.00
_cell.angle_gamma   90.00
#
_symmetry.space_group_name_H-M   'P 1'
#
loop_
_entity.id
_entity.type
_entity.pdbx_description
1 polymer ?
#
loop_
_entity_poly.entity_id
_entity_poly.type
_entity_poly.pdbx_seq_one_letter_code
_entity_poly.pdbx_strand_id
1 'polypeptide(L)'
;MFPALFFVFHYVPLHFVASATFLVGFLGGITWGYVFFENLHWCTHVPGTPFDRAIGALKNVPVLWRIWRAREGLKAHHRTHHEVVEWDFGFSSRLPDKLGKTFRPAPKDFSEYEKFE
;
A
#
# COMPACT_ATOMS: atom_id res chain seq x y z
N MET A 1 17.18 5.41 -4.33
CA MET A 1 17.33 6.76 -3.74
C MET A 1 16.52 6.94 -2.45
N PHE A 2 15.34 6.32 -2.32
CA PHE A 2 14.43 6.48 -1.18
C PHE A 2 15.00 6.10 0.23
N PRO A 3 15.82 5.05 0.40
CA PRO A 3 16.30 4.68 1.74
C PRO A 3 17.20 5.78 2.36
N ALA A 4 18.09 6.39 1.57
CA ALA A 4 19.06 7.36 2.06
C ALA A 4 18.44 8.64 2.64
N LEU A 5 17.27 9.06 2.11
CA LEU A 5 16.55 10.25 2.60
C LEU A 5 15.86 10.01 3.95
N PHE A 6 15.47 8.77 4.26
CA PHE A 6 14.94 8.42 5.59
C PHE A 6 16.02 8.49 6.67
N PHE A 7 17.23 8.02 6.37
CA PHE A 7 18.31 7.96 7.36
C PHE A 7 18.72 9.34 7.88
N VAL A 8 18.95 10.32 7.01
CA VAL A 8 19.50 11.61 7.49
C VAL A 8 18.44 12.45 8.20
N PHE A 9 17.27 12.62 7.61
CA PHE A 9 16.26 13.55 8.15
C PHE A 9 15.45 12.98 9.32
N HIS A 10 15.28 11.66 9.41
CA HIS A 10 14.49 11.06 10.49
C HIS A 10 15.38 10.51 11.60
N TYR A 11 16.53 9.91 11.24
CA TYR A 11 17.36 9.21 12.23
C TYR A 11 18.23 10.16 13.05
N VAL A 12 18.74 11.25 12.45
CA VAL A 12 19.54 12.25 13.19
C VAL A 12 18.72 12.88 14.33
N PRO A 13 17.50 13.40 14.12
CA PRO A 13 16.65 13.87 15.22
C PRO A 13 16.32 12.78 16.24
N LEU A 14 16.01 11.56 15.77
CA LEU A 14 15.65 10.44 16.65
C LEU A 14 16.82 10.01 17.55
N HIS A 15 18.07 10.13 17.08
CA HIS A 15 19.27 9.87 17.89
C HIS A 15 19.37 10.77 19.14
N PHE A 16 18.76 11.95 19.13
CA PHE A 16 18.77 12.86 20.28
C PHE A 16 17.71 12.55 21.33
N VAL A 17 16.70 11.75 21.00
CA VAL A 17 15.51 11.52 21.86
C VAL A 17 15.22 10.06 22.15
N ALA A 18 15.91 9.12 21.48
CA ALA A 18 15.68 7.69 21.62
C ALA A 18 16.97 6.90 21.90
N SER A 19 16.81 5.76 22.58
CA SER A 19 17.93 4.86 22.87
C SER A 19 18.42 4.13 21.62
N ALA A 20 19.69 3.72 21.62
CA ALA A 20 20.29 2.98 20.50
C ALA A 20 19.48 1.73 20.11
N THR A 21 18.98 0.97 21.09
CA THR A 21 18.14 -0.22 20.84
C THR A 21 16.81 0.15 20.18
N PHE A 22 16.18 1.25 20.60
CA PHE A 22 14.95 1.74 19.98
C PHE A 22 15.19 2.11 18.51
N LEU A 23 16.31 2.78 18.24
CA LEU A 23 16.66 3.20 16.88
C LEU A 23 16.83 2.00 15.95
N VAL A 24 17.55 0.96 16.38
CA VAL A 24 17.70 -0.28 15.61
C VAL A 24 16.34 -0.92 15.31
N GLY A 25 15.47 -1.00 16.32
CA GLY A 25 14.11 -1.51 16.14
C GLY A 25 13.28 -0.67 15.16
N PHE A 26 13.36 0.66 15.28
CA PHE A 26 12.69 1.62 14.41
C PHE A 26 13.16 1.48 12.96
N LEU A 27 14.47 1.39 12.73
CA LEU A 27 15.04 1.19 11.41
C LEU A 27 14.58 -0.13 10.78
N GLY A 28 14.63 -1.21 11.57
CA GLY A 28 14.12 -2.51 11.14
C GLY A 28 12.65 -2.45 10.74
N GLY A 29 11.83 -1.78 11.56
CA GLY A 29 10.41 -1.58 11.31
C GLY A 29 10.12 -0.77 10.03
N ILE A 30 10.81 0.36 9.82
CA ILE A 30 10.66 1.16 8.60
C ILE A 30 11.10 0.37 7.37
N THR A 31 12.24 -0.31 7.45
CA THR A 31 12.78 -1.08 6.33
C THR A 31 11.82 -2.20 5.94
N TRP A 32 11.32 -2.94 6.92
CA TRP A 32 10.29 -3.95 6.71
C TRP A 32 9.02 -3.37 6.11
N GLY A 33 8.54 -2.24 6.66
CA GLY A 33 7.36 -1.53 6.16
C GLY A 33 7.52 -1.08 4.70
N TYR A 34 8.70 -0.58 4.32
CA TYR A 34 9.01 -0.19 2.95
C TYR A 34 9.03 -1.39 2.00
N VAL A 35 9.71 -2.48 2.38
CA VAL A 35 9.74 -3.71 1.57
C VAL A 35 8.34 -4.25 1.37
N PHE A 36 7.52 -4.27 2.42
CA PHE A 36 6.13 -4.70 2.34
C PHE A 36 5.29 -3.78 1.42
N PHE A 37 5.43 -2.46 1.57
CA PHE A 37 4.80 -1.46 0.72
C PHE A 37 5.15 -1.67 -0.75
N GLU A 38 6.43 -1.77 -1.10
CA GLU A 38 6.89 -1.92 -2.49
C GLU A 38 6.38 -3.22 -3.11
N ASN A 39 6.41 -4.33 -2.37
CA ASN A 39 5.92 -5.61 -2.86
C ASN A 39 4.41 -5.59 -3.10
N LEU A 40 3.63 -5.02 -2.16
CA LEU A 40 2.19 -4.88 -2.35
C LEU A 40 1.88 -3.93 -3.52
N HIS A 41 2.62 -2.83 -3.66
CA HIS A 41 2.47 -1.86 -4.74
C HIS A 41 2.78 -2.47 -6.10
N TRP A 42 3.85 -3.26 -6.21
CA TRP A 42 4.11 -4.03 -7.41
C TRP A 42 2.97 -4.99 -7.76
N CYS A 43 2.38 -5.65 -6.76
CA CYS A 43 1.26 -6.58 -6.93
C CYS A 43 -0.06 -5.92 -7.34
N THR A 44 -0.19 -4.58 -7.32
CA THR A 44 -1.35 -3.89 -7.89
C THR A 44 -1.18 -3.57 -9.37
N HIS A 45 0.05 -3.55 -9.88
CA HIS A 45 0.38 -3.22 -11.27
C HIS A 45 0.57 -4.43 -12.17
N VAL A 46 1.09 -5.55 -11.64
CA VAL A 46 1.39 -6.74 -12.46
C VAL A 46 0.32 -7.81 -12.26
N PRO A 47 -0.55 -8.06 -13.26
CA PRO A 47 -1.51 -9.16 -13.20
C PRO A 47 -0.79 -10.51 -13.29
N GLY A 48 -1.41 -11.56 -12.73
CA GLY A 48 -0.96 -12.94 -12.94
C GLY A 48 0.32 -13.36 -12.17
N THR A 49 0.76 -12.59 -11.18
CA THR A 49 1.83 -13.04 -10.28
C THR A 49 1.37 -14.26 -9.45
N PRO A 50 2.31 -15.08 -8.90
CA PRO A 50 1.94 -16.16 -7.97
C PRO A 50 1.10 -15.67 -6.79
N PHE A 51 1.38 -14.46 -6.28
CA PHE A 51 0.59 -13.81 -5.25
C PHE A 51 -0.82 -13.46 -5.71
N ASP A 52 -0.97 -12.95 -6.95
CA ASP A 52 -2.28 -12.65 -7.53
C ASP A 52 -3.13 -13.92 -7.69
N ARG A 53 -2.52 -15.01 -8.18
CA ARG A 53 -3.20 -16.32 -8.27
C ARG A 53 -3.59 -16.88 -6.90
N ALA A 54 -2.68 -16.79 -5.93
CA ALA A 54 -2.94 -17.26 -4.57
C ALA A 54 -4.08 -16.47 -3.91
N ILE A 55 -4.13 -15.15 -4.08
CA ILE A 55 -5.23 -14.33 -3.56
C ILE A 55 -6.52 -14.56 -4.36
N GLY A 56 -6.45 -14.74 -5.68
CA GLY A 56 -7.61 -15.07 -6.51
C GLY A 56 -8.30 -16.36 -6.07
N ALA A 57 -7.53 -17.37 -5.64
CA ALA A 57 -8.07 -18.59 -5.07
C ALA A 57 -8.88 -18.35 -3.77
N LEU A 58 -8.60 -17.26 -3.05
CA LEU A 58 -9.33 -16.88 -1.82
C LEU A 58 -10.72 -16.31 -2.08
N LYS A 59 -11.04 -15.89 -3.33
CA LYS A 59 -12.37 -15.36 -3.72
C LYS A 59 -13.49 -16.34 -3.36
N ASN A 60 -13.23 -17.63 -3.45
CA ASN A 60 -14.22 -18.69 -3.26
C ASN A 60 -14.29 -19.20 -1.81
N VAL A 61 -13.48 -18.65 -0.89
CA VAL A 61 -13.43 -19.06 0.52
C VAL A 61 -14.10 -17.99 1.38
N PRO A 62 -15.29 -18.24 1.99
CA PRO A 62 -16.08 -17.19 2.65
C PRO A 62 -15.33 -16.40 3.73
N VAL A 63 -14.47 -17.07 4.50
CA VAL A 63 -13.68 -16.44 5.56
C VAL A 63 -12.55 -15.56 5.00
N LEU A 64 -12.00 -15.93 3.85
CA LEU A 64 -10.86 -15.27 3.23
C LEU A 64 -11.29 -14.29 2.12
N TRP A 65 -12.56 -14.30 1.73
CA TRP A 65 -13.12 -13.36 0.77
C TRP A 65 -12.96 -11.89 1.19
N ARG A 66 -12.94 -11.61 2.50
CA ARG A 66 -12.67 -10.25 3.01
C ARG A 66 -11.25 -9.78 2.66
N ILE A 67 -10.28 -10.69 2.63
CA ILE A 67 -8.88 -10.40 2.26
C ILE A 67 -8.81 -10.10 0.76
N TRP A 68 -9.44 -10.93 -0.06
CA TRP A 68 -9.57 -10.69 -1.49
C TRP A 68 -10.25 -9.34 -1.78
N ARG A 69 -11.40 -9.07 -1.15
CA ARG A 69 -12.14 -7.80 -1.32
C ARG A 69 -11.33 -6.58 -0.88
N ALA A 70 -10.57 -6.69 0.22
CA ALA A 70 -9.71 -5.60 0.69
C ALA A 70 -8.59 -5.30 -0.32
N ARG A 71 -8.00 -6.34 -0.93
CA ARG A 71 -7.00 -6.19 -1.99
C ARG A 71 -7.57 -5.51 -3.23
N GLU A 72 -8.72 -5.95 -3.74
CA GLU A 72 -9.33 -5.32 -4.91
C GLU A 72 -9.70 -3.87 -4.64
N GLY A 73 -10.16 -3.58 -3.41
CA GLY A 73 -10.35 -2.20 -2.96
C GLY A 73 -9.06 -1.37 -2.93
N LEU A 74 -7.91 -1.98 -2.69
CA LEU A 74 -6.59 -1.34 -2.72
C LEU A 74 -6.14 -1.06 -4.16
N LYS A 75 -6.30 -2.03 -5.06
CA LYS A 75 -6.04 -1.89 -6.49
C LYS A 75 -6.85 -0.75 -7.09
N ALA A 76 -8.15 -0.69 -6.80
CA ALA A 76 -9.02 0.36 -7.32
C ALA A 76 -8.63 1.75 -6.78
N HIS A 77 -8.35 1.87 -5.48
CA HIS A 77 -7.89 3.11 -4.88
C HIS A 77 -6.58 3.61 -5.48
N HIS A 78 -5.60 2.70 -5.62
CA HIS A 78 -4.33 3.03 -6.23
C HIS A 78 -4.45 3.40 -7.71
N ARG A 79 -5.36 2.76 -8.45
CA ARG A 79 -5.62 3.12 -9.85
C ARG A 79 -6.12 4.56 -9.98
N THR A 80 -7.00 5.02 -9.08
CA THR A 80 -7.45 6.41 -9.06
C THR A 80 -6.29 7.40 -8.96
N HIS A 81 -5.25 7.06 -8.17
CA HIS A 81 -4.04 7.88 -8.07
C HIS A 81 -3.27 7.98 -9.40
N HIS A 82 -3.27 6.93 -10.23
CA HIS A 82 -2.69 6.99 -11.58
C HIS A 82 -3.52 7.80 -12.57
N GLU A 83 -4.83 7.92 -12.34
CA GLU A 83 -5.72 8.76 -13.17
C GLU A 83 -5.61 10.24 -12.80
N VAL A 84 -5.52 10.56 -11.50
CA VAL A 84 -5.38 11.92 -10.99
C VAL A 84 -4.36 11.92 -9.85
N VAL A 85 -3.16 12.39 -10.17
CA VAL A 85 -1.97 12.27 -9.29
C VAL A 85 -2.21 12.91 -7.92
N GLU A 86 -3.05 13.93 -7.80
CA GLU A 86 -3.34 14.65 -6.56
C GLU A 86 -4.26 13.90 -5.57
N TRP A 87 -4.81 12.74 -5.94
CA TRP A 87 -5.75 11.98 -5.12
C TRP A 87 -5.19 10.61 -4.75
N ASP A 88 -5.72 10.04 -3.66
CA ASP A 88 -5.54 8.63 -3.29
C ASP A 88 -4.07 8.16 -3.16
N PHE A 89 -3.22 8.98 -2.54
CA PHE A 89 -1.80 8.69 -2.33
C PHE A 89 -1.55 7.55 -1.32
N GLY A 90 -2.51 7.28 -0.43
CA GLY A 90 -2.41 6.29 0.63
C GLY A 90 -2.46 4.86 0.12
N PHE A 91 -1.32 4.32 -0.29
CA PHE A 91 -1.28 2.98 -0.88
C PHE A 91 -1.63 1.85 0.11
N SER A 92 -1.15 1.90 1.36
CA SER A 92 -1.34 0.81 2.33
C SER A 92 -2.62 0.95 3.17
N SER A 93 -3.24 2.13 3.15
CA SER A 93 -4.54 2.39 3.74
C SER A 93 -5.12 3.69 3.21
N ARG A 94 -6.46 3.77 3.20
CA ARG A 94 -7.21 5.00 2.83
C ARG A 94 -7.25 6.06 3.93
N LEU A 95 -6.65 5.78 5.10
CA LEU A 95 -6.78 6.67 6.26
C LEU A 95 -6.04 8.01 6.04
N PRO A 96 -4.78 8.04 5.58
CA PRO A 96 -4.10 9.28 5.25
C PRO A 96 -4.91 10.16 4.28
N ASP A 97 -5.50 9.58 3.25
CA ASP A 97 -6.28 10.37 2.29
C ASP A 97 -7.59 10.90 2.84
N LYS A 98 -8.24 10.13 3.74
CA LYS A 98 -9.42 10.62 4.46
C LYS A 98 -9.07 11.79 5.37
N LEU A 99 -7.92 11.72 6.04
CA LEU A 99 -7.44 12.79 6.91
C LEU A 99 -6.98 14.02 6.10
N GLY A 100 -6.30 13.78 4.98
CA GLY A 100 -5.79 14.80 4.06
C GLY A 100 -6.83 15.36 3.10
N LYS A 101 -8.06 14.83 3.10
CA LYS A 101 -9.15 15.16 2.16
C LYS A 101 -8.77 14.94 0.68
N THR A 102 -7.85 14.02 0.43
CA THR A 102 -7.42 13.55 -0.90
C THR A 102 -8.06 12.21 -1.26
N PHE A 103 -9.03 11.73 -0.46
CA PHE A 103 -9.71 10.47 -0.70
C PHE A 103 -10.79 10.62 -1.77
N ARG A 104 -10.70 9.79 -2.81
CA ARG A 104 -11.76 9.63 -3.81
C ARG A 104 -12.33 8.21 -3.72
N PRO A 105 -13.64 8.05 -3.49
CA PRO A 105 -14.24 6.73 -3.49
C PRO A 105 -14.14 6.15 -4.91
N ALA A 106 -13.66 4.91 -5.00
CA ALA A 106 -13.69 4.16 -6.26
C ALA A 106 -15.12 4.08 -6.81
N PRO A 107 -15.33 4.11 -8.14
CA PRO A 107 -16.63 3.89 -8.75
C PRO A 107 -17.29 2.59 -8.27
N LYS A 108 -18.63 2.63 -8.17
CA LYS A 108 -19.44 1.54 -7.59
C LYS A 108 -19.51 0.29 -8.48
N ASP A 109 -19.16 0.41 -9.74
CA ASP A 109 -19.17 -0.67 -10.70
C ASP A 109 -17.72 -1.08 -11.02
N PHE A 110 -17.40 -2.35 -10.78
CA PHE A 110 -16.08 -2.89 -11.11
C PHE A 110 -15.98 -3.42 -12.55
N SER A 111 -17.08 -3.43 -13.31
CA SER A 111 -17.11 -3.89 -14.71
C SER A 111 -16.25 -3.03 -15.65
N GLU A 112 -16.03 -1.76 -15.31
CA GLU A 112 -15.08 -0.90 -16.04
C GLU A 112 -13.63 -1.33 -15.83
N TYR A 113 -13.34 -2.09 -14.77
CA TYR A 113 -11.99 -2.61 -14.49
C TYR A 113 -11.68 -3.93 -15.17
N GLU A 114 -12.69 -4.69 -15.63
CA GLU A 114 -12.52 -5.92 -16.41
C GLU A 114 -12.15 -5.65 -17.89
N LYS A 115 -12.31 -4.41 -18.37
CA LYS A 115 -12.02 -4.04 -19.78
C LYS A 115 -10.53 -4.00 -20.14
N PHE A 116 -9.64 -4.20 -19.17
CA PHE A 116 -8.19 -4.08 -19.35
C PHE A 116 -7.44 -5.36 -18.93
N GLU A 117 -8.14 -6.48 -18.72
CA GLU A 117 -7.55 -7.82 -18.64
C GLU A 117 -7.47 -8.49 -20.02
#